data_AF-A0A4Q3VPV2-F1
#
_entry.id   AF-A0A4Q3VPV2-F1
#
_cell.length_a   1.000
_cell.length_b   1.000
_cell.length_c   1.000
_cell.angle_alpha   90.00
_cell.angle_beta   90.00
_cell.angle_gamma   90.00
#
_symmetry.space_group_name_H-M   'P 1'
#
loop_
_entity.id
_entity.type
_entity.pdbx_description
1 polymer ?
#
loop_
_entity_poly.entity_id
_entity_poly.type
_entity_poly.pdbx_seq_one_letter_code
_entity_poly.pdbx_strand_id
1 'polypeptide(L)'
;MISEVLLVHHSHTDIGYTHPQPVVFELHDRFIENALDLADATAGEREDARFRWTCEVTGITRAWWNRASNVERDRFLAAVGRGQFEVAALEWHLTPLADLRMLIRSLENVRFFRDLGIPVRSGMNTDVNGVPWGLVDVLLDHGIDGFSMSSNSHLGGPVTPRPGAFRWASPDGRELLVWNGFQYWHAANVLMRMPSSID
;
A
#
# COMPACT_ATOMS: atom_id res chain seq x y z
N MET A 1 0.56 23.15 17.11
CA MET A 1 -0.86 22.77 17.02
C MET A 1 -0.98 21.85 15.81
N ILE A 2 -1.66 20.71 15.94
CA ILE A 2 -1.94 19.81 14.80
C ILE A 2 -3.18 20.35 14.08
N SER A 3 -3.10 20.59 12.78
CA SER A 3 -4.21 21.11 11.96
C SER A 3 -4.95 20.03 11.17
N GLU A 4 -4.31 18.89 10.92
CA GLU A 4 -4.84 17.82 10.08
C GLU A 4 -4.25 16.46 10.50
N VAL A 5 -5.06 15.40 10.37
CA VAL A 5 -4.65 14.01 10.54
C VAL A 5 -5.15 13.22 9.33
N LEU A 6 -4.23 12.64 8.57
CA LEU A 6 -4.54 11.81 7.40
C LEU A 6 -4.46 10.33 7.79
N LEU A 7 -5.51 9.57 7.49
CA LEU A 7 -5.61 8.14 7.78
C LEU A 7 -5.47 7.34 6.49
N VAL A 8 -4.54 6.38 6.48
CA VAL A 8 -4.31 5.47 5.34
C VAL A 8 -4.71 4.05 5.76
N HIS A 9 -5.92 3.65 5.40
CA HIS A 9 -6.41 2.30 5.70
C HIS A 9 -5.83 1.29 4.70
N HIS A 10 -5.29 0.21 5.23
CA HIS A 10 -4.82 -0.94 4.49
C HIS A 10 -4.77 -2.13 5.46
N SER A 11 -4.64 -3.35 4.92
CA SER A 11 -4.21 -4.52 5.69
C SER A 11 -2.79 -4.87 5.28
N HIS A 12 -1.93 -5.08 6.27
CA HIS A 12 -0.56 -5.53 5.99
C HIS A 12 -0.56 -6.95 5.43
N THR A 13 0.22 -7.17 4.38
CA THR A 13 0.26 -8.45 3.66
C THR A 13 1.46 -9.31 4.04
N ASP A 14 1.23 -10.27 4.92
CA ASP A 14 2.20 -11.30 5.28
C ASP A 14 1.84 -12.65 4.65
N ILE A 15 2.48 -12.99 3.54
CA ILE A 15 2.28 -14.29 2.90
C ILE A 15 3.18 -15.37 3.53
N GLY A 16 2.57 -16.28 4.28
CA GLY A 16 3.27 -17.44 4.88
C GLY A 16 3.87 -17.19 6.27
N TYR A 17 3.50 -16.10 6.95
CA TYR A 17 3.91 -15.86 8.34
C TYR A 17 2.88 -16.42 9.33
N THR A 18 1.68 -15.84 9.38
CA THR A 18 0.66 -16.19 10.39
C THR A 18 -0.24 -17.36 9.98
N HIS A 19 -0.45 -17.55 8.68
CA HIS A 19 -1.36 -18.56 8.14
C HIS A 19 -0.81 -19.16 6.83
N PRO A 20 -1.29 -20.37 6.43
CA PRO A 20 -1.03 -20.91 5.11
C PRO A 20 -1.47 -19.94 4.01
N GLN A 21 -0.74 -19.90 2.89
CA GLN A 21 -0.99 -18.96 1.80
C GLN A 21 -2.46 -18.92 1.32
N PRO A 22 -3.15 -20.07 1.10
CA PRO A 22 -4.55 -20.04 0.66
C PRO A 22 -5.48 -19.28 1.61
N VAL A 23 -5.24 -19.39 2.92
CA VAL A 23 -6.02 -18.67 3.95
C VAL A 23 -5.75 -17.17 3.88
N VAL A 24 -4.48 -16.77 3.70
CA VAL A 24 -4.12 -15.35 3.50
C VAL A 24 -4.84 -14.78 2.28
N PHE A 25 -4.85 -15.48 1.15
CA PHE A 25 -5.58 -15.05 -0.04
C PHE A 25 -7.08 -14.88 0.21
N GLU A 26 -7.73 -15.85 0.87
CA GLU A 26 -9.17 -15.75 1.20
C GLU A 26 -9.47 -14.58 2.14
N LEU A 27 -8.63 -14.37 3.16
CA LEU A 27 -8.79 -13.24 4.08
C LEU A 27 -8.69 -11.91 3.35
N HIS A 28 -7.71 -11.74 2.47
CA HIS A 28 -7.57 -10.51 1.70
C HIS A 28 -8.69 -10.30 0.69
N ASP A 29 -9.26 -11.36 0.09
CA ASP A 29 -10.46 -11.23 -0.73
C ASP A 29 -11.59 -10.58 0.08
N ARG A 30 -11.85 -11.10 1.29
CA ARG A 30 -12.86 -10.55 2.20
C ARG A 30 -12.55 -9.13 2.67
N PHE A 31 -11.28 -8.79 2.87
CA PHE A 31 -10.89 -7.43 3.26
C PHE A 31 -11.16 -6.42 2.15
N ILE A 32 -10.87 -6.78 0.89
CA ILE A 32 -11.16 -5.92 -0.26
C ILE A 32 -12.68 -5.74 -0.41
N GLU A 33 -13.46 -6.81 -0.31
CA GLU A 33 -14.93 -6.76 -0.43
C GLU A 33 -15.57 -5.92 0.70
N ASN A 34 -15.15 -6.12 1.95
CA ASN A 34 -15.62 -5.29 3.07
C ASN A 34 -15.24 -3.81 2.89
N ALA A 35 -14.04 -3.53 2.36
CA ALA A 35 -13.62 -2.17 2.08
C ALA A 35 -14.45 -1.53 0.95
N LEU A 36 -14.90 -2.31 -0.04
CA LEU A 36 -15.82 -1.86 -1.09
C LEU A 36 -17.19 -1.52 -0.50
N ASP A 37 -17.71 -2.34 0.42
CA ASP A 37 -18.98 -2.07 1.11
C ASP A 37 -18.92 -0.73 1.87
N LEU A 38 -17.82 -0.47 2.59
CA LEU A 38 -17.61 0.80 3.29
C LEU A 38 -17.44 1.99 2.34
N ALA A 39 -16.73 1.79 1.22
CA ALA A 39 -16.56 2.83 0.21
C ALA A 39 -17.89 3.19 -0.45
N ASP A 40 -18.74 2.21 -0.76
CA ASP A 40 -20.06 2.43 -1.34
C ASP A 40 -21.01 3.10 -0.33
N ALA A 41 -21.02 2.64 0.92
CA ALA A 41 -21.84 3.23 1.98
C ALA A 41 -21.49 4.71 2.26
N THR A 42 -20.24 5.11 2.03
CA THR A 42 -19.76 6.47 2.26
C THR A 42 -19.59 7.30 0.98
N ALA A 43 -19.96 6.78 -0.19
CA ALA A 43 -19.72 7.47 -1.47
C ALA A 43 -20.40 8.85 -1.57
N GLY A 44 -21.56 9.01 -0.91
CA GLY A 44 -22.33 10.25 -0.86
C GLY A 44 -21.89 11.22 0.24
N GLU A 45 -20.97 10.83 1.12
CA GLU A 45 -20.50 11.65 2.23
C GLU A 45 -19.60 12.80 1.75
N ARG A 46 -19.37 13.75 2.66
CA ARG A 46 -18.35 14.80 2.51
C ARG A 46 -16.97 14.17 2.27
N GLU A 47 -16.14 14.84 1.48
CA GLU A 47 -14.85 14.30 1.01
C GLU A 47 -13.92 13.81 2.13
N ASP A 48 -13.91 14.50 3.27
CA ASP A 48 -13.12 14.18 4.46
C ASP A 48 -13.73 13.07 5.35
N ALA A 49 -15.00 12.67 5.11
CA ALA A 49 -15.66 11.57 5.80
C ALA A 49 -15.80 10.29 4.95
N ARG A 50 -15.38 10.33 3.67
CA ARG A 50 -15.39 9.15 2.81
C ARG A 50 -14.36 8.13 3.29
N PHE A 51 -14.78 6.87 3.37
CA PHE A 51 -13.86 5.78 3.58
C PHE A 51 -12.94 5.63 2.37
N ARG A 52 -11.65 5.43 2.63
CA ARG A 52 -10.62 5.18 1.61
C ARG A 52 -9.79 3.97 1.99
N TRP A 53 -9.50 3.12 1.02
CA TRP A 53 -8.71 1.90 1.17
C TRP A 53 -7.53 1.85 0.22
N THR A 54 -6.39 1.38 0.72
CA THR A 54 -5.19 1.11 -0.08
C THR A 54 -4.96 -0.39 -0.16
N CYS A 55 -5.01 -0.93 -1.37
CA CYS A 55 -4.44 -2.23 -1.69
C CYS A 55 -2.91 -2.10 -1.67
N GLU A 56 -2.31 -2.54 -0.57
CA GLU A 56 -0.90 -2.37 -0.27
C GLU A 56 0.04 -3.04 -1.29
N VAL A 57 -0.34 -4.21 -1.80
CA VAL A 57 0.48 -4.96 -2.77
C VAL A 57 -0.35 -5.50 -3.93
N THR A 58 0.22 -5.45 -5.13
CA THR A 58 -0.44 -5.89 -6.36
C THR A 58 -0.66 -7.40 -6.43
N GLY A 59 0.15 -8.23 -5.75
CA GLY A 59 0.06 -9.69 -5.82
C GLY A 59 -1.27 -10.24 -5.31
N ILE A 60 -1.64 -9.84 -4.08
CA ILE A 60 -2.96 -10.14 -3.50
C ILE A 60 -4.08 -9.52 -4.33
N THR A 61 -3.97 -8.23 -4.69
CA THR A 61 -5.04 -7.54 -5.43
C THR A 61 -5.27 -8.18 -6.79
N ARG A 62 -4.21 -8.66 -7.45
CA ARG A 62 -4.33 -9.37 -8.73
C ARG A 62 -4.98 -10.74 -8.56
N ALA A 63 -4.63 -11.46 -7.49
CA ALA A 63 -5.23 -12.73 -7.17
C ALA A 63 -6.74 -12.59 -6.90
N TRP A 64 -7.13 -11.61 -6.09
CA TRP A 64 -8.53 -11.23 -5.87
C TRP A 64 -9.21 -10.88 -7.19
N TRP A 65 -8.64 -9.97 -7.98
CA TRP A 65 -9.21 -9.53 -9.25
C TRP A 65 -9.53 -10.71 -10.17
N ASN A 66 -8.62 -11.67 -10.29
CA ASN A 66 -8.82 -12.84 -11.15
C ASN A 66 -9.98 -13.74 -10.70
N ARG A 67 -10.29 -13.80 -9.39
CA ARG A 67 -11.39 -14.58 -8.81
C ARG A 67 -12.71 -13.79 -8.70
N ALA A 68 -12.62 -12.47 -8.55
CA ALA A 68 -13.75 -11.59 -8.34
C ALA A 68 -14.77 -11.68 -9.48
N SER A 69 -16.05 -11.56 -9.12
CA SER A 69 -17.13 -11.44 -10.11
C SER A 69 -17.00 -10.15 -10.92
N ASN A 70 -17.64 -10.06 -12.09
CA ASN A 70 -17.64 -8.82 -12.85
C ASN A 70 -18.30 -7.66 -12.08
N VAL A 71 -19.31 -7.96 -11.25
CA VAL A 71 -19.95 -6.95 -10.38
C VAL A 71 -18.94 -6.35 -9.40
N GLU A 72 -18.15 -7.20 -8.73
CA GLU A 72 -17.13 -6.74 -7.79
C GLU A 72 -15.99 -5.96 -8.49
N ARG A 73 -15.60 -6.39 -9.69
CA ARG A 73 -14.62 -5.67 -10.51
C ARG A 73 -15.13 -4.27 -10.90
N ASP A 74 -16.39 -4.16 -11.31
CA ASP A 74 -17.01 -2.89 -11.67
C ASP A 74 -17.13 -1.96 -10.45
N ARG A 75 -17.51 -2.51 -9.29
CA ARG A 75 -17.52 -1.78 -8.00
C ARG A 75 -16.13 -1.24 -7.65
N PHE A 76 -15.10 -2.07 -7.80
CA PHE A 76 -13.71 -1.67 -7.53
C PHE A 76 -13.24 -0.55 -8.45
N LEU A 77 -13.49 -0.66 -9.76
CA LEU A 77 -13.15 0.40 -10.72
C LEU A 77 -13.93 1.69 -10.44
N ALA A 78 -15.20 1.58 -10.05
CA ALA A 78 -16.00 2.74 -9.65
C ALA A 78 -15.44 3.41 -8.39
N ALA A 79 -15.04 2.63 -7.38
CA ALA A 79 -14.42 3.15 -6.15
C ALA A 79 -13.06 3.82 -6.42
N VAL A 80 -12.24 3.26 -7.32
CA VAL A 80 -11.02 3.90 -7.82
C VAL A 80 -11.34 5.22 -8.52
N GLY A 81 -12.35 5.25 -9.40
CA GLY A 81 -12.80 6.45 -10.09
C GLY A 81 -13.29 7.56 -9.16
N ARG A 82 -13.83 7.20 -7.99
CA ARG A 82 -14.21 8.14 -6.91
C ARG A 82 -13.06 8.54 -5.99
N GLY A 83 -11.86 7.99 -6.17
CA GLY A 83 -10.71 8.24 -5.30
C GLY A 83 -10.81 7.58 -3.92
N GLN A 84 -11.64 6.54 -3.77
CA GLN A 84 -11.80 5.79 -2.51
C GLN A 84 -10.93 4.53 -2.45
N PHE A 85 -10.36 4.10 -3.57
CA PHE A 85 -9.47 2.95 -3.65
C PHE A 85 -8.17 3.31 -4.37
N GLU A 86 -7.05 2.84 -3.82
CA GLU A 86 -5.72 2.91 -4.43
C GLU A 86 -5.11 1.51 -4.52
N VAL A 87 -4.29 1.27 -5.56
CA VAL A 87 -3.43 0.09 -5.69
C VAL A 87 -1.99 0.55 -5.72
N ALA A 88 -1.20 0.14 -4.74
CA ALA A 88 0.23 0.43 -4.68
C ALA A 88 1.03 -0.56 -5.55
N ALA A 89 2.21 -0.14 -6.03
CA ALA A 89 2.88 -0.74 -7.18
C ALA A 89 3.57 -2.10 -6.94
N LEU A 90 4.01 -2.40 -5.71
CA LEU A 90 4.83 -3.57 -5.44
C LEU A 90 3.99 -4.85 -5.39
N GLU A 91 4.50 -5.94 -5.95
CA GLU A 91 3.83 -7.25 -5.91
C GLU A 91 3.75 -7.83 -4.51
N TRP A 92 4.84 -7.69 -3.75
CA TRP A 92 5.01 -8.21 -2.41
C TRP A 92 5.94 -7.29 -1.62
N HIS A 93 5.91 -7.40 -0.29
CA HIS A 93 6.99 -6.88 0.52
C HIS A 93 8.22 -7.76 0.35
N LEU A 94 9.31 -7.15 -0.12
CA LEU A 94 10.56 -7.86 -0.40
C LEU A 94 11.59 -7.61 0.70
N THR A 95 12.43 -8.61 0.93
CA THR A 95 13.61 -8.51 1.78
C THR A 95 14.59 -7.45 1.25
N PRO A 96 15.37 -6.76 2.12
CA PRO A 96 16.47 -5.91 1.71
C PRO A 96 17.55 -6.61 0.86
N LEU A 97 17.52 -7.94 0.79
CA LEU A 97 18.43 -8.76 -0.01
C LEU A 97 17.95 -8.99 -1.46
N ALA A 98 16.79 -8.44 -1.86
CA ALA A 98 16.28 -8.58 -3.21
C ALA A 98 17.24 -7.97 -4.24
N ASP A 99 17.52 -8.71 -5.31
CA ASP A 99 18.33 -8.21 -6.41
C ASP A 99 17.50 -7.34 -7.37
N LEU A 100 18.18 -6.64 -8.29
CA LEU A 100 17.52 -5.75 -9.25
C LEU A 100 16.48 -6.47 -10.12
N ARG A 101 16.69 -7.75 -10.47
CA ARG A 101 15.74 -8.52 -11.28
C ARG A 101 14.47 -8.83 -10.48
N MET A 102 14.60 -9.15 -9.20
CA MET A 102 13.46 -9.34 -8.29
C MET A 102 12.67 -8.04 -8.14
N LEU A 103 13.34 -6.89 -8.02
CA LEU A 103 12.68 -5.59 -7.95
C LEU A 103 11.93 -5.26 -9.25
N ILE A 104 12.53 -5.47 -10.41
CA ILE A 104 11.85 -5.23 -11.70
C ILE A 104 10.62 -6.14 -11.83
N ARG A 105 10.75 -7.43 -11.47
CA ARG A 105 9.64 -8.38 -11.51
C ARG A 105 8.50 -7.98 -10.59
N SER A 106 8.78 -7.40 -9.43
CA SER A 106 7.73 -7.00 -8.49
C SER A 106 6.85 -5.85 -8.98
N LEU A 107 7.16 -5.24 -10.13
CA LEU A 107 6.32 -4.22 -10.77
C LEU A 107 5.57 -4.75 -12.00
N GLU A 108 5.65 -6.05 -12.34
CA GLU A 108 5.00 -6.63 -13.54
C GLU A 108 3.48 -6.37 -13.58
N ASN A 109 2.82 -6.32 -12.43
CA ASN A 109 1.38 -6.06 -12.34
C ASN A 109 0.99 -4.59 -12.55
N VAL A 110 1.93 -3.64 -12.50
CA VAL A 110 1.63 -2.21 -12.66
C VAL A 110 0.96 -1.95 -14.01
N ARG A 111 1.49 -2.54 -15.09
CA ARG A 111 0.91 -2.39 -16.43
C ARG A 111 -0.51 -2.94 -16.47
N PHE A 112 -0.75 -4.11 -15.88
CA PHE A 112 -2.07 -4.72 -15.88
C PHE A 112 -3.13 -3.80 -15.25
N PHE A 113 -2.85 -3.24 -14.07
CA PHE A 113 -3.80 -2.36 -13.40
C PHE A 113 -4.00 -1.05 -14.16
N ARG A 114 -2.96 -0.51 -14.79
CA ARG A 114 -3.09 0.67 -15.65
C ARG A 114 -3.90 0.41 -16.91
N ASP A 115 -3.77 -0.77 -17.52
CA ASP A 115 -4.58 -1.18 -18.68
C ASP A 115 -6.08 -1.30 -18.30
N LEU A 116 -6.40 -1.51 -17.01
CA LEU A 116 -7.76 -1.44 -16.46
C LEU A 116 -8.23 -0.02 -16.11
N GLY A 117 -7.38 1.01 -16.30
CA GLY A 117 -7.67 2.39 -15.96
C GLY A 117 -7.35 2.78 -14.51
N ILE A 118 -6.68 1.93 -13.73
CA ILE A 118 -6.29 2.24 -12.34
C ILE A 118 -4.96 3.02 -12.35
N PRO A 119 -4.92 4.24 -11.80
CA PRO A 119 -3.72 5.07 -11.81
C PRO A 119 -2.76 4.64 -10.69
N VAL A 120 -2.01 3.56 -10.93
CA VAL A 120 -0.94 3.14 -10.01
C VAL A 120 0.19 4.17 -10.06
N ARG A 121 0.32 4.97 -8.99
CA ARG A 121 1.28 6.10 -8.90
C ARG A 121 2.23 6.01 -7.72
N SER A 122 1.90 5.22 -6.70
CA SER A 122 2.70 5.08 -5.50
C SER A 122 3.14 3.62 -5.28
N GLY A 123 4.27 3.44 -4.61
CA GLY A 123 4.64 2.17 -3.98
C GLY A 123 4.42 2.24 -2.48
N MET A 124 4.15 1.10 -1.86
CA MET A 124 4.00 0.99 -0.42
C MET A 124 4.83 -0.18 0.10
N ASN A 125 5.52 0.06 1.21
CA ASN A 125 6.29 -0.96 1.89
C ASN A 125 6.09 -0.82 3.40
N THR A 126 5.57 -1.86 4.04
CA THR A 126 5.42 -1.86 5.48
C THR A 126 6.05 -3.13 6.06
N ASP A 127 6.48 -3.03 7.32
CA ASP A 127 7.10 -4.09 8.13
C ASP A 127 8.39 -4.77 7.70
N VAL A 128 9.00 -4.41 6.57
CA VAL A 128 10.37 -4.90 6.28
C VAL A 128 11.42 -3.94 6.83
N ASN A 129 12.62 -4.45 7.12
CA ASN A 129 13.69 -3.67 7.73
C ASN A 129 14.28 -2.59 6.81
N GLY A 130 13.97 -2.62 5.52
CA GLY A 130 14.43 -1.67 4.52
C GLY A 130 14.20 -2.20 3.11
N VAL A 131 14.65 -1.44 2.12
CA VAL A 131 14.56 -1.79 0.70
C VAL A 131 15.89 -1.49 0.02
N PRO A 132 16.30 -2.25 -1.03
CA PRO A 132 17.52 -1.96 -1.76
C PRO A 132 17.46 -0.57 -2.42
N TRP A 133 18.59 0.14 -2.46
CA TRP A 133 18.65 1.50 -3.00
C TRP A 133 18.20 1.60 -4.47
N GLY A 134 18.50 0.56 -5.27
CA GLY A 134 18.07 0.48 -6.67
C GLY A 134 16.55 0.43 -6.88
N LEU A 135 15.75 0.24 -5.82
CA LEU A 135 14.29 0.35 -5.90
C LEU A 135 13.87 1.75 -6.39
N VAL A 136 14.62 2.80 -6.05
CA VAL A 136 14.31 4.18 -6.49
C VAL A 136 14.26 4.25 -8.02
N ASP A 137 15.29 3.74 -8.70
CA ASP A 137 15.34 3.70 -10.17
C ASP A 137 14.19 2.87 -10.75
N VAL A 138 13.94 1.68 -10.18
CA VAL A 138 12.89 0.78 -10.67
C VAL A 138 11.50 1.42 -10.58
N LEU A 139 11.19 2.10 -9.46
CA LEU A 139 9.92 2.80 -9.27
C LEU A 139 9.79 3.95 -10.29
N LEU A 140 10.82 4.78 -10.43
CA LEU A 140 10.82 5.92 -11.36
C LEU A 140 10.69 5.48 -12.82
N ASP A 141 11.37 4.40 -13.23
CA ASP A 141 11.29 3.83 -14.57
C ASP A 141 9.88 3.32 -14.91
N HIS A 142 9.10 2.97 -13.89
CA HIS A 142 7.69 2.60 -14.03
C HIS A 142 6.73 3.79 -13.81
N GLY A 143 7.24 5.02 -13.73
CA GLY A 143 6.43 6.23 -13.53
C GLY A 143 5.73 6.26 -12.17
N ILE A 144 6.32 5.64 -11.15
CA ILE A 144 5.89 5.76 -9.75
C ILE A 144 6.62 6.96 -9.14
N ASP A 145 5.86 7.92 -8.61
CA ASP A 145 6.38 9.21 -8.13
C ASP A 145 6.34 9.36 -6.60
N GLY A 146 5.70 8.40 -5.91
CA GLY A 146 5.61 8.36 -4.45
C GLY A 146 5.95 7.00 -3.88
N PHE A 147 6.54 6.99 -2.68
CA PHE A 147 6.78 5.76 -1.93
C PHE A 147 6.48 5.97 -0.45
N SER A 148 5.56 5.18 0.09
CA SER A 148 5.29 5.15 1.53
C SER A 148 6.03 3.97 2.15
N MET A 149 6.79 4.23 3.21
CA MET A 149 7.46 3.18 3.96
C MET A 149 7.20 3.24 5.46
N SER A 150 7.16 2.09 6.11
CA SER A 150 7.17 1.99 7.58
C SER A 150 8.13 0.89 8.04
N SER A 151 9.42 1.24 8.02
CA SER A 151 10.49 0.27 8.29
C SER A 151 10.36 -0.37 9.68
N ASN A 152 10.45 -1.70 9.73
CA ASN A 152 10.53 -2.45 10.97
C ASN A 152 11.93 -2.31 11.58
N SER A 153 11.98 -1.76 12.80
CA SER A 153 13.24 -1.47 13.48
C SER A 153 13.75 -2.61 14.38
N HIS A 154 13.14 -3.79 14.36
CA HIS A 154 13.53 -4.91 15.22
C HIS A 154 14.96 -5.41 14.91
N LEU A 155 15.33 -5.46 13.63
CA LEU A 155 16.65 -5.90 13.15
C LEU A 155 17.28 -4.89 12.16
N GLY A 156 16.81 -3.64 12.18
CA GLY A 156 17.27 -2.58 11.27
C GLY A 156 17.08 -1.19 11.87
N GLY A 157 17.69 -0.19 11.24
CA GLY A 157 17.56 1.22 11.64
C GLY A 157 16.73 2.01 10.62
N PRO A 158 15.72 2.80 11.04
CA PRO A 158 15.02 3.66 10.10
C PRO A 158 15.91 4.80 9.60
N VAL A 159 15.64 5.26 8.38
CA VAL A 159 16.19 6.50 7.85
C VAL A 159 15.52 7.72 8.48
N THR A 160 16.27 8.80 8.70
CA THR A 160 15.73 10.08 9.16
C THR A 160 15.38 10.98 7.96
N PRO A 161 14.30 11.77 8.04
CA PRO A 161 13.36 11.93 9.16
C PRO A 161 12.38 10.77 9.33
N ARG A 162 11.97 10.49 10.58
CA ARG A 162 10.88 9.53 10.93
C ARG A 162 10.10 10.02 12.16
N PRO A 163 8.77 10.18 12.08
CA PRO A 163 7.99 10.23 10.86
C PRO A 163 8.42 11.43 10.00
N GLY A 164 8.44 11.29 8.68
CA GLY A 164 8.73 12.44 7.82
C GLY A 164 8.87 12.13 6.34
N ALA A 165 8.76 13.19 5.53
CA ALA A 165 8.99 13.13 4.10
C ALA A 165 10.43 13.49 3.75
N PHE A 166 10.98 12.85 2.73
CA PHE A 166 12.26 13.21 2.12
C PHE A 166 12.29 12.86 0.63
N ARG A 167 13.25 13.46 -0.09
CA ARG A 167 13.56 13.12 -1.48
C ARG A 167 14.68 12.09 -1.48
N TRP A 168 14.39 10.89 -1.95
CA TRP A 168 15.39 9.84 -2.04
C TRP A 168 16.08 9.89 -3.40
N ALA A 169 17.32 10.35 -3.42
CA ALA A 169 18.13 10.40 -4.61
C ALA A 169 18.55 9.00 -5.07
N SER A 170 18.39 8.69 -6.35
CA SER A 170 18.98 7.55 -7.04
C SER A 170 20.46 7.81 -7.38
N PRO A 171 21.22 6.77 -7.77
CA PRO A 171 22.60 6.93 -8.25
C PRO A 171 22.76 7.87 -9.45
N ASP A 172 21.73 8.03 -10.29
CA ASP A 172 21.74 8.93 -11.46
C ASP A 172 21.21 10.35 -11.15
N GLY A 173 20.88 10.64 -9.89
CA GLY A 173 20.46 11.95 -9.42
C GLY A 173 18.98 12.26 -9.58
N ARG A 174 18.16 11.32 -10.08
CA ARG A 174 16.70 11.43 -9.99
C ARG A 174 16.25 11.28 -8.54
N GLU A 175 15.06 11.76 -8.22
CA GLU A 175 14.55 11.75 -6.85
C GLU A 175 13.13 11.18 -6.81
N LEU A 176 12.89 10.36 -5.79
CA LEU A 176 11.57 9.85 -5.44
C LEU A 176 11.07 10.52 -4.16
N LEU A 177 9.81 10.94 -4.12
CA LEU A 177 9.20 11.43 -2.89
C LEU A 177 8.88 10.25 -1.97
N VAL A 178 9.47 10.24 -0.78
CA VAL A 178 9.27 9.19 0.21
C VAL A 178 8.61 9.75 1.45
N TRP A 179 7.62 9.03 1.98
CA TRP A 179 7.11 9.21 3.34
C TRP A 179 7.55 8.04 4.21
N ASN A 180 8.36 8.28 5.24
CA ASN A 180 8.73 7.27 6.22
C ASN A 180 7.90 7.45 7.50
N GLY A 181 6.91 6.59 7.68
CA GLY A 181 5.98 6.61 8.80
C GLY A 181 6.44 5.84 10.03
N PHE A 182 5.60 5.87 11.07
CA PHE A 182 5.67 4.89 12.15
C PHE A 182 5.33 3.49 11.64
N GLN A 183 5.57 2.45 12.44
CA GLN A 183 5.09 1.10 12.11
C GLN A 183 3.57 1.13 11.91
N TYR A 184 3.06 0.41 10.92
CA TYR A 184 1.67 0.50 10.43
C TYR A 184 0.62 0.18 11.52
N TRP A 185 0.96 -0.58 12.56
CA TRP A 185 0.08 -0.82 13.71
C TRP A 185 0.06 0.31 14.74
N HIS A 186 0.91 1.35 14.65
CA HIS A 186 0.98 2.42 15.65
C HIS A 186 -0.32 3.24 15.74
N ALA A 187 -1.11 3.33 14.66
CA ALA A 187 -2.42 3.97 14.69
C ALA A 187 -3.43 3.18 15.54
N ALA A 188 -3.30 1.84 15.56
CA ALA A 188 -4.15 0.95 16.35
C ALA A 188 -3.66 0.78 17.80
N ASN A 189 -2.55 1.41 18.19
CA ASN A 189 -1.96 1.28 19.52
C ASN A 189 -2.07 2.60 20.32
N VAL A 190 -2.06 2.46 21.65
CA VAL A 190 -2.15 3.45 22.73
C VAL A 190 -1.34 4.73 22.49
N LEU A 191 -0.29 4.68 21.65
CA LEU A 191 0.58 5.81 21.31
C LEU A 191 -0.17 6.99 20.69
N MET A 192 -1.10 6.74 19.76
CA MET A 192 -1.89 7.82 19.14
C MET A 192 -3.20 8.10 19.90
N ARG A 193 -3.50 7.33 20.96
CA ARG A 193 -4.75 7.36 21.72
C ARG A 193 -6.01 7.35 20.83
N MET A 194 -5.90 6.78 19.63
CA MET A 194 -7.05 6.54 18.78
C MET A 194 -7.84 5.37 19.40
N PRO A 195 -9.16 5.51 19.61
CA PRO A 195 -9.96 4.42 20.16
C PRO A 195 -9.84 3.18 19.27
N SER A 196 -9.39 2.07 19.84
CA SER A 196 -9.29 0.77 19.15
C SER A 196 -10.49 -0.14 19.44
N SER A 197 -11.42 0.30 20.28
CA SER A 197 -12.71 -0.35 20.54
C SER A 197 -13.86 0.53 20.05
N ILE A 198 -14.89 -0.11 19.49
CA ILE A 198 -16.16 0.53 19.07
C ILE A 198 -17.24 0.35 20.16
N ASP A 199 -16.83 -0.13 21.34
CA ASP A 199 -17.68 -0.28 22.54
C ASP A 199 -17.68 1.01 23.38
#